data_AF-A0A7W0QQ24-F1
#
_entry.id   AF-A0A7W0QQ24-F1
#
_cell.length_a   1.000
_cell.length_b   1.000
_cell.length_c   1.000
_cell.angle_alpha   90.00
_cell.angle_beta   90.00
_cell.angle_gamma   90.00
#
_symmetry.space_group_name_H-M   'P 1'
#
loop_
_entity.id
_entity.type
_entity.pdbx_description
1 polymer ?
#
loop_
_entity_poly.entity_id
_entity_poly.type
_entity_poly.pdbx_seq_one_letter_code
_entity_poly.pdbx_strand_id
1 'polypeptide(L)'
;EVSTHSSLASGFDVPRGGYEYVVVSITIANGTDSSASFGPGDFVVIDPITDGEYGSQWLNLASQPLRGGTLNTGEYTYGELVYEVHRNAEQILIRFRPSIFGGKRTGW
;
A
#
# COMPACT_ATOMS: atom_id res chain seq x y z
N GLU A 1 10.63 0.90 -1.41
CA GLU A 1 11.03 1.86 -2.46
C GLU A 1 9.78 2.48 -3.06
N VAL A 2 9.79 3.77 -3.40
CA VAL A 2 8.62 4.48 -3.97
C VAL A 2 9.02 5.00 -5.36
N SER A 3 8.19 4.72 -6.36
CA SER A 3 8.41 5.17 -7.75
C SER A 3 7.11 5.71 -8.35
N THR A 4 7.22 6.75 -9.18
CA THR A 4 6.08 7.35 -9.89
C THR A 4 6.06 6.92 -11.34
N HIS A 5 4.87 6.62 -11.86
CA HIS A 5 4.67 6.16 -13.23
C HIS A 5 3.51 6.92 -13.88
N SER A 6 3.73 7.46 -15.08
CA SER A 6 2.69 8.08 -15.90
C SER A 6 1.81 7.05 -16.64
N SER A 7 2.23 5.78 -16.64
CA SER A 7 1.48 4.64 -17.18
C SER A 7 1.98 3.34 -16.56
N LEU A 8 1.06 2.43 -16.24
CA LEU A 8 1.36 1.03 -15.89
C LEU A 8 0.81 0.13 -17.04
N ALA A 9 1.32 -1.10 -17.17
CA ALA A 9 1.31 -1.88 -18.42
C ALA A 9 -0.04 -1.96 -19.21
N SER A 10 0.08 -1.97 -20.55
CA SER A 10 -0.96 -2.15 -21.58
C SER A 10 -2.11 -1.13 -21.68
N GLY A 11 -1.78 0.17 -21.75
CA GLY A 11 -2.51 1.15 -22.57
C GLY A 11 -3.97 1.53 -22.21
N PHE A 12 -4.61 0.85 -21.26
CA PHE A 12 -6.01 1.11 -20.86
C PHE A 12 -6.15 1.72 -19.47
N ASP A 13 -5.12 1.64 -18.63
CA ASP A 13 -5.13 2.17 -17.29
C ASP A 13 -4.31 3.46 -17.25
N VAL A 14 -4.98 4.57 -17.58
CA VAL A 14 -4.44 5.94 -17.54
C VAL A 14 -4.98 6.61 -16.28
N PRO A 15 -4.13 7.29 -15.48
CA PRO A 15 -4.64 8.01 -14.32
C PRO A 15 -5.59 9.12 -14.76
N ARG A 16 -6.52 9.48 -13.88
CA ARG A 16 -7.43 10.62 -14.03
C ARG A 16 -6.64 11.89 -14.34
N GLY A 17 -7.27 12.81 -15.07
CA GLY A 17 -6.66 14.12 -15.36
C GLY A 17 -6.21 14.82 -14.08
N GLY A 18 -4.94 15.22 -14.01
CA GLY A 18 -4.33 15.82 -12.81
C GLY A 18 -3.76 14.83 -11.79
N TYR A 19 -3.81 13.52 -12.06
CA TYR A 19 -3.29 12.46 -11.20
C TYR A 19 -2.10 11.72 -11.85
N GLU A 20 -1.39 10.97 -11.03
CA GLU A 20 -0.34 10.03 -11.41
C GLU A 20 -0.41 8.75 -10.58
N TYR A 21 0.17 7.67 -11.09
CA TYR A 21 0.31 6.45 -10.31
C TYR A 21 1.59 6.47 -9.49
N VAL A 22 1.46 6.09 -8.23
CA VAL A 22 2.57 5.83 -7.33
C VAL A 22 2.60 4.34 -7.06
N VAL A 23 3.73 3.71 -7.39
CA VAL A 23 3.98 2.30 -7.11
C VAL A 23 4.88 2.21 -5.89
N VAL A 24 4.38 1.54 -4.87
CA VAL A 24 5.08 1.29 -3.62
C VAL A 24 5.50 -0.17 -3.59
N SER A 25 6.80 -0.40 -3.64
CA SER A 25 7.40 -1.69 -3.31
C SER A 25 7.56 -1.82 -1.80
N ILE A 26 6.88 -2.81 -1.20
CA ILE A 26 6.87 -3.06 0.24
C ILE A 26 7.36 -4.47 0.58
N THR A 27 8.17 -4.55 1.64
CA THR A 27 8.51 -5.80 2.33
C THR A 27 7.84 -5.79 3.69
N ILE A 28 7.13 -6.86 4.02
CA ILE A 28 6.47 -7.04 5.32
C ILE A 28 7.15 -8.22 5.99
N ALA A 29 7.65 -8.03 7.21
CA ALA A 29 8.25 -9.08 8.02
C ALA A 29 7.49 -9.21 9.34
N ASN A 30 7.18 -10.44 9.75
CA ASN A 30 6.56 -10.70 11.03
C ASN A 30 7.63 -10.83 12.13
N GLY A 31 7.87 -9.73 12.83
CA GLY A 31 8.78 -9.68 13.98
C GLY A 31 8.16 -10.07 15.32
N THR A 32 6.96 -10.67 15.33
CA THR A 32 6.25 -11.07 16.55
C THR A 32 6.39 -12.57 16.83
N ASP A 33 6.09 -12.98 18.06
CA ASP A 33 6.15 -14.39 18.50
C ASP A 33 4.92 -15.21 18.09
N SER A 34 4.03 -14.65 17.27
CA SER A 34 2.81 -15.32 16.79
C SER A 34 2.55 -15.03 15.32
N SER A 35 1.64 -15.78 14.70
CA SER A 35 1.24 -15.53 13.31
C SER A 35 0.53 -14.19 13.17
N ALA A 36 0.86 -13.41 12.14
CA ALA A 36 0.25 -12.13 11.83
C ALA A 36 -0.35 -12.13 10.43
N SER A 37 -1.59 -11.66 10.30
CA SER A 37 -2.24 -11.46 9.01
C SER A 37 -1.95 -10.06 8.46
N PHE A 38 -1.85 -9.97 7.14
CA PHE A 38 -1.64 -8.71 6.43
C PHE A 38 -2.47 -8.70 5.14
N GLY A 39 -2.74 -7.50 4.64
CA GLY A 39 -3.37 -7.31 3.34
C GLY A 39 -3.13 -5.93 2.75
N PRO A 40 -3.41 -5.74 1.45
CA PRO A 40 -3.30 -4.44 0.78
C PRO A 40 -4.09 -3.33 1.46
N GLY A 41 -5.26 -3.67 2.05
CA GLY A 41 -6.11 -2.73 2.79
C GLY A 41 -5.50 -2.20 4.09
N ASP A 42 -4.40 -2.80 4.57
CA ASP A 42 -3.68 -2.31 5.75
C ASP A 42 -2.81 -1.10 5.45
N PHE A 43 -2.70 -0.68 4.18
CA PHE A 43 -1.81 0.38 3.74
C PHE A 43 -2.59 1.50 3.06
N VAL A 44 -2.46 2.71 3.59
CA VAL A 44 -3.03 3.92 2.99
C VAL A 44 -1.93 4.92 2.66
N VAL A 45 -2.10 5.62 1.55
CA VAL A 45 -1.25 6.77 1.20
C VAL A 45 -1.95 8.05 1.68
N ILE A 46 -1.17 8.95 2.28
CA ILE A 46 -1.66 10.20 2.85
C ILE A 46 -0.80 11.35 2.34
N ASP A 47 -1.43 12.43 1.89
CA ASP A 47 -0.79 13.72 1.73
C ASP A 47 -0.89 14.49 3.06
N PRO A 48 0.23 14.70 3.79
CA PRO A 48 0.20 15.35 5.10
C PRO A 48 -0.15 16.84 5.04
N ILE A 49 -0.07 17.48 3.87
CA ILE A 49 -0.39 18.91 3.71
C ILE A 49 -1.91 19.09 3.62
N THR A 50 -2.57 18.20 2.89
CA THR A 50 -4.03 18.28 2.64
C THR A 50 -4.83 17.34 3.54
N ASP A 51 -4.17 16.45 4.27
CA ASP A 51 -4.74 15.27 4.97
C ASP A 51 -5.57 14.37 4.03
N GLY A 52 -5.28 14.42 2.73
CA GLY A 52 -5.93 13.60 1.73
C GLY A 52 -5.50 12.14 1.84
N GLU A 53 -6.44 11.23 2.11
CA GLU A 53 -6.19 9.79 2.04
C GLU A 53 -6.47 9.26 0.62
N TYR A 54 -5.50 8.52 0.08
CA TYR A 54 -5.58 7.85 -1.21
C TYR A 54 -5.65 6.33 -0.99
N GLY A 55 -6.75 5.72 -1.46
CA GLY A 55 -6.91 4.28 -1.44
C GLY A 55 -6.06 3.58 -2.50
N SER A 56 -5.64 2.35 -2.22
CA SER A 56 -4.95 1.52 -3.21
C SER A 56 -5.88 1.20 -4.38
N GLN A 57 -5.36 1.30 -5.60
CA GLN A 57 -6.05 0.93 -6.83
C GLN A 57 -5.84 -0.54 -7.17
N TRP A 58 -6.50 -1.00 -8.23
CA TRP A 58 -6.58 -2.39 -8.65
C TRP A 58 -5.22 -3.10 -8.71
N LEU A 59 -5.19 -4.34 -8.20
CA LEU A 59 -3.97 -5.18 -8.11
C LEU A 59 -3.35 -5.52 -9.48
N ASN A 60 -4.11 -5.47 -10.56
CA ASN A 60 -3.61 -5.77 -11.92
C ASN A 60 -2.70 -4.67 -12.49
N LEU A 61 -2.64 -3.50 -11.87
CA LEU A 61 -1.72 -2.42 -12.27
C LEU A 61 -0.28 -2.65 -11.79
N ALA A 62 -0.11 -3.44 -10.74
CA ALA A 62 1.19 -3.81 -10.22
C ALA A 62 1.81 -4.94 -11.06
N SER A 63 3.13 -4.91 -11.22
CA SER A 63 3.87 -6.02 -11.82
C SER A 63 3.90 -7.23 -10.88
N GLN A 64 4.00 -6.96 -9.58
CA GLN A 64 3.98 -7.95 -8.51
C GLN A 64 3.04 -7.50 -7.39
N PRO A 65 1.71 -7.63 -7.56
CA PRO A 65 0.75 -7.15 -6.56
C PRO A 65 0.95 -7.80 -5.20
N LEU A 66 0.92 -6.99 -4.15
CA LEU A 66 0.83 -7.49 -2.78
C LEU A 66 -0.46 -8.30 -2.64
N ARG A 67 -0.34 -9.56 -2.25
CA ARG A 67 -1.48 -10.43 -1.93
C ARG A 67 -1.58 -10.56 -0.42
N GLY A 68 -2.78 -10.42 0.12
CA GLY A 68 -3.00 -10.65 1.55
C GLY A 68 -2.71 -12.09 1.95
N GLY A 69 -2.32 -12.29 3.21
CA GLY A 69 -1.95 -13.59 3.73
C GLY A 69 -1.64 -13.56 5.22
N THR A 70 -1.05 -14.65 5.70
CA THR A 70 -0.58 -14.80 7.08
C THR A 70 0.91 -15.12 7.04
N LEU A 71 1.68 -14.47 7.90
CA LEU A 71 3.11 -14.72 8.11
C LEU A 71 3.29 -15.37 9.47
N ASN A 72 3.99 -16.49 9.54
CA ASN A 72 4.51 -17.04 10.79
C ASN A 72 5.65 -16.18 11.34
N THR A 73 6.05 -16.41 12.58
CA THR A 73 7.20 -15.71 13.21
C THR A 73 8.45 -15.79 12.36
N GLY A 74 9.05 -14.64 12.05
CA GLY A 74 10.27 -14.53 11.25
C GLY A 74 10.05 -14.63 9.73
N GLU A 75 8.84 -14.95 9.26
CA GLU A 75 8.53 -14.94 7.83
C GLU A 75 8.41 -13.50 7.29
N TYR A 76 8.65 -13.36 5.99
CA TYR A 76 8.47 -12.11 5.28
C TYR A 76 7.83 -12.35 3.91
N THR A 77 7.22 -11.29 3.38
CA THR A 77 6.73 -11.24 2.01
C THR A 77 7.14 -9.93 1.35
N TYR A 78 7.02 -9.90 0.02
CA TYR A 78 7.24 -8.71 -0.80
C TYR A 78 6.13 -8.57 -1.83
N GLY A 79 5.73 -7.33 -2.09
CA GLY A 79 4.81 -7.01 -3.17
C GLY A 79 4.70 -5.51 -3.40
N GLU A 80 3.88 -5.18 -4.38
CA GLU A 80 3.65 -3.83 -4.84
C GLU A 80 2.21 -3.39 -4.54
N LEU A 81 2.06 -2.13 -4.16
CA LEU A 81 0.80 -1.43 -4.03
C LEU A 81 0.79 -0.26 -5.00
N VAL A 82 -0.32 -0.06 -5.69
CA VAL A 82 -0.50 1.06 -6.63
C VAL A 82 -1.51 2.03 -6.06
N TYR A 83 -1.16 3.30 -6.04
CA TYR A 83 -2.03 4.39 -5.63
C TYR A 83 -2.17 5.38 -6.78
N GLU A 84 -3.32 6.02 -6.87
CA GLU A 84 -3.53 7.14 -7.78
C GLU A 84 -3.60 8.42 -6.96
N VAL A 85 -2.57 9.25 -7.07
CA VAL A 85 -2.41 10.48 -6.28
C VAL A 85 -2.49 11.71 -7.15
N HIS A 86 -2.88 12.84 -6.58
CA HIS A 86 -2.89 14.09 -7.32
C HIS A 86 -1.44 14.55 -7.59
N ARG A 87 -1.13 15.03 -8.80
CA ARG A 87 0.24 15.44 -9.19
C ARG A 87 0.82 16.60 -8.38
N ASN A 88 -0.05 17.34 -7.69
CA ASN A 88 0.36 18.43 -6.79
C ASN A 88 0.54 17.95 -5.35
N ALA A 89 0.41 16.65 -5.05
CA ALA A 89 0.76 16.11 -3.75
C ALA A 89 2.28 16.25 -3.56
N GLU A 90 2.70 17.16 -2.69
CA GLU A 90 4.12 17.48 -2.50
C GLU A 90 4.81 16.45 -1.60
N GLN A 91 4.04 15.75 -0.76
CA GLN A 91 4.53 14.73 0.15
C GLN A 91 3.58 13.53 0.15
N ILE A 92 4.18 12.34 0.15
CA ILE A 92 3.45 11.07 0.14
C ILE A 92 3.92 10.27 1.35
N LEU A 93 3.03 10.06 2.30
CA LEU A 93 3.27 9.21 3.47
C LEU A 93 2.50 7.90 3.32
N ILE A 94 3.17 6.80 3.64
CA ILE A 94 2.54 5.48 3.68
C ILE A 94 2.28 5.15 5.14
N ARG A 95 1.01 4.96 5.49
CA ARG A 95 0.60 4.57 6.83
C ARG A 95 0.13 3.13 6.82
N PHE A 96 0.79 2.32 7.64
CA PHE A 96 0.32 0.97 7.97
C PHE A 96 -0.71 1.04 9.11
N ARG A 97 -1.91 0.55 8.85
CA ARG A 97 -3.00 0.36 9.81
C ARG A 97 -3.44 -1.11 9.69
N PRO A 98 -2.94 -2.03 10.53
CA PRO A 98 -3.39 -3.41 10.47
C PRO A 98 -4.91 -3.45 10.62
N SER A 99 -5.59 -4.08 9.65
CA SER A 99 -7.03 -4.31 9.68
C SER A 99 -7.31 -5.22 10.87
N ILE A 100 -7.67 -4.63 12.00
CA ILE A 100 -7.97 -5.35 13.24
C ILE A 100 -9.31 -6.08 13.08
N PHE A 101 -9.34 -7.15 12.28
CA PHE A 101 -10.37 -8.17 12.37
C PHE A 101 -9.96 -9.16 13.46
N GLY A 102 -10.27 -8.81 14.71
CA GLY A 102 -10.36 -9.74 15.84
C GLY A 102 -9.08 -9.94 16.66
N GLY A 103 -8.82 -9.05 17.63
CA GLY A 103 -7.86 -9.33 18.70
C GLY A 103 -7.37 -8.07 19.40
N LYS A 104 -7.96 -7.77 20.56
CA LYS A 104 -7.61 -6.73 21.56
C LYS A 104 -6.55 -5.69 21.16
N ARG A 105 -6.99 -4.43 21.12
CA ARG A 105 -6.14 -3.27 21.43
C ARG A 105 -5.51 -3.48 22.82
N THR A 106 -4.26 -3.90 22.89
CA THR A 106 -3.42 -3.58 24.05
C THR A 106 -2.82 -2.22 23.77
N GLY A 107 -3.50 -1.18 24.27
CA GLY A 107 -2.91 0.14 24.42
C GLY A 107 -1.77 0.06 25.44
N TRP A 108 -0.68 0.75 25.13
CA TRP A 108 0.22 1.30 26.14
C TRP A 108 -0.32 2.66 26.57
#